data_AF-D1KB29-F1
#
_entry.id   AF-D1KB29-F1
#
_cell.length_a   1.000
_cell.length_b   1.000
_cell.length_c   1.000
_cell.angle_alpha   90.00
_cell.angle_beta   90.00
_cell.angle_gamma   90.00
#
_symmetry.space_group_name_H-M   'P 1'
#
loop_
_entity.id
_entity.type
_entity.pdbx_description
1 polymer ?
#
loop_
_entity_poly.entity_id
_entity_poly.type
_entity_poly.pdbx_seq_one_letter_code
_entity_poly.pdbx_strand_id
1 'polypeptide(L)'
;MKKILLTTLTVLALSTQAADFLPSAHNWNAGSSGDAFSAAIGAAEADYASALSASMAWRDTGAMIKEAKKLHKAGKVNAATALAKKAHTQAINALAQASVAGSAGPSF
;
A
#
# COMPACT_ATOMS: atom_id res chain seq x y z
N MET A 1 3.49 44.83 -27.08
CA MET A 1 4.15 44.30 -28.29
C MET A 1 4.15 42.78 -28.21
N LYS A 2 3.52 42.13 -29.20
CA LYS A 2 3.45 40.68 -29.34
C LYS A 2 4.85 40.14 -29.66
N LYS A 3 5.31 39.13 -28.93
CA LYS A 3 6.32 38.20 -29.41
C LYS A 3 5.80 36.79 -29.15
N ILE A 4 5.15 36.29 -30.18
CA ILE A 4 4.85 34.87 -30.39
C ILE A 4 6.20 34.21 -30.62
N LEU A 5 6.53 33.16 -29.87
CA LEU A 5 7.46 32.16 -30.36
C LEU A 5 6.87 30.78 -30.14
N LEU A 6 6.68 30.14 -31.29
CA LEU A 6 5.99 28.90 -31.54
C LEU A 6 6.90 27.70 -31.19
N THR A 7 6.29 26.72 -30.53
CA THR A 7 6.42 25.28 -30.77
C THR A 7 7.81 24.64 -30.71
N THR A 8 8.08 23.98 -29.60
CA THR A 8 8.72 22.65 -29.62
C THR A 8 7.75 21.66 -28.98
N LEU A 9 6.88 21.08 -29.81
CA LEU A 9 6.03 19.96 -29.45
C LEU A 9 6.92 18.71 -29.40
N THR A 10 7.42 18.35 -28.23
CA THR A 10 8.10 17.07 -28.02
C THR A 10 7.07 15.96 -28.16
N VAL A 11 7.09 15.25 -29.29
CA VAL A 11 6.33 14.01 -29.45
C VAL A 11 6.99 12.95 -28.58
N LEU A 12 6.47 12.79 -27.36
CA LEU A 12 6.76 11.61 -26.57
C LEU A 12 5.97 10.46 -27.20
N ALA A 13 6.66 9.61 -27.96
CA ALA A 13 6.11 8.34 -28.39
C ALA A 13 5.84 7.49 -27.15
N LEU A 14 4.59 7.55 -26.66
CA LEU A 14 4.08 6.68 -25.63
C LEU A 14 3.96 5.29 -26.26
N SER A 15 5.03 4.50 -26.18
CA SER A 15 4.93 3.08 -26.42
C SER A 15 3.89 2.53 -25.43
N THR A 16 2.78 2.05 -25.98
CA THR A 16 1.75 1.31 -25.26
C THR A 16 2.38 -0.01 -24.81
N GLN A 17 3.09 0.02 -23.69
CA GLN A 17 3.16 -1.16 -22.86
C GLN A 17 1.78 -1.25 -22.23
N ALA A 18 0.94 -2.12 -22.81
CA ALA A 18 -0.09 -2.77 -22.04
C ALA A 18 0.61 -3.42 -20.85
N ALA A 19 0.81 -2.66 -19.77
CA ALA A 19 0.73 -3.24 -18.46
C ALA A 19 -0.73 -3.65 -18.37
N ASP A 20 -0.99 -4.84 -18.89
CA ASP A 20 -1.89 -5.80 -18.33
C ASP A 20 -2.39 -5.29 -16.97
N PHE A 21 -3.52 -4.60 -17.01
CA PHE A 21 -4.47 -4.57 -15.91
C PHE A 21 -5.07 -5.98 -15.79
N LEU A 22 -4.20 -7.00 -15.80
CA LEU A 22 -4.48 -8.25 -15.16
C LEU A 22 -4.57 -7.85 -13.69
N PRO A 23 -5.72 -8.02 -13.02
CA PRO A 23 -5.61 -8.39 -11.62
C PRO A 23 -4.71 -9.62 -11.67
N SER A 24 -3.44 -9.45 -11.33
CA SER A 24 -2.63 -10.56 -10.86
C SER A 24 -3.34 -10.96 -9.58
N ALA A 25 -4.38 -11.77 -9.75
CA ALA A 25 -4.92 -12.62 -8.73
C ALA A 25 -3.71 -13.47 -8.37
N HIS A 26 -2.93 -12.96 -7.42
CA HIS A 26 -1.86 -13.68 -6.79
C HIS A 26 -2.48 -15.02 -6.40
N ASN A 27 -2.11 -16.06 -7.15
CA ASN A 27 -2.55 -17.41 -6.90
C ASN A 27 -1.90 -17.82 -5.57
N TRP A 28 -2.63 -17.65 -4.47
CA TRP A 28 -2.23 -18.08 -3.12
C TRP A 28 -2.26 -19.60 -2.96
N ASN A 29 -1.90 -20.36 -4.01
CA ASN A 29 -1.81 -21.81 -3.96
C ASN A 29 -0.45 -22.29 -4.48
N ALA A 30 0.61 -21.85 -3.82
CA ALA A 30 1.93 -22.46 -3.91
C ALA A 30 2.32 -23.04 -2.54
N GLY A 31 1.77 -24.21 -2.23
CA GLY A 31 2.55 -25.35 -1.72
C GLY A 31 3.32 -25.24 -0.40
N SER A 32 3.15 -24.18 0.39
CA SER A 32 3.28 -24.22 1.84
C SER A 32 2.23 -23.24 2.34
N SER A 33 1.04 -23.74 2.65
CA SER A 33 -0.04 -22.95 3.24
C SER A 33 0.36 -22.52 4.65
N GLY A 34 1.33 -21.60 4.72
CA GLY A 34 1.62 -20.82 5.90
C GLY A 34 0.31 -20.17 6.31
N ASP A 35 -0.06 -20.36 7.56
CA ASP A 35 -1.28 -19.87 8.19
C ASP A 35 -1.70 -18.50 7.59
N ALA A 36 -2.94 -18.38 7.11
CA ALA A 36 -3.46 -17.16 6.50
C ALA A 36 -3.25 -15.92 7.39
N PHE A 37 -3.22 -16.12 8.71
CA PHE A 37 -2.81 -15.09 9.64
C PHE A 37 -1.35 -14.66 9.46
N SER A 38 -0.42 -15.61 9.35
CA SER A 38 1.02 -15.35 9.17
C SER A 38 1.31 -14.55 7.90
N ALA A 39 0.63 -14.87 6.80
CA ALA A 39 0.73 -14.08 5.57
C ALA A 39 0.21 -12.65 5.76
N ALA A 40 -0.99 -12.51 6.36
CA ALA A 40 -1.62 -11.21 6.57
C ALA A 40 -0.85 -10.31 7.56
N ILE A 41 -0.35 -10.88 8.66
CA ILE A 41 0.42 -10.13 9.65
C ILE A 41 1.80 -9.75 9.11
N GLY A 42 2.45 -10.63 8.35
CA GLY A 42 3.73 -10.32 7.71
C GLY A 42 3.63 -9.15 6.74
N ALA A 43 2.59 -9.13 5.89
CA ALA A 43 2.32 -8.01 4.99
C ALA A 43 2.03 -6.71 5.76
N ALA A 44 1.20 -6.77 6.79
CA ALA A 44 0.89 -5.61 7.62
C ALA A 44 2.14 -5.02 8.31
N GLU A 45 3.03 -5.86 8.82
CA GLU A 45 4.27 -5.43 9.47
C GLU A 45 5.26 -4.81 8.49
N ALA A 46 5.43 -5.40 7.30
CA ALA A 46 6.33 -4.89 6.28
C ALA A 46 5.90 -3.48 5.78
N ASP A 47 4.61 -3.31 5.46
CA ASP A 47 4.12 -2.01 5.00
C ASP A 47 4.08 -0.98 6.11
N TYR A 48 3.77 -1.39 7.36
CA TYR A 48 3.83 -0.49 8.50
C TYR A 48 5.26 -0.01 8.78
N ALA A 49 6.27 -0.88 8.64
CA ALA A 49 7.67 -0.49 8.73
C ALA A 49 8.08 0.49 7.61
N SER A 50 7.56 0.28 6.40
CA SER A 50 7.76 1.20 5.27
C SER A 50 7.12 2.56 5.56
N ALA A 51 5.90 2.57 6.08
CA ALA A 51 5.20 3.80 6.48
C ALA A 51 5.91 4.52 7.63
N LEU A 52 6.50 3.79 8.60
CA LEU A 52 7.32 4.37 9.67
C LEU A 52 8.57 5.04 9.10
N SER A 53 9.25 4.38 8.16
CA SER A 53 10.43 4.93 7.48
C SER A 53 10.11 6.19 6.68
N ALA A 54 8.91 6.26 6.10
CA ALA A 54 8.40 7.45 5.44
C ALA A 54 7.89 8.54 6.41
N SER A 55 7.93 8.31 7.73
CA SER A 55 7.32 9.19 8.76
C SER A 55 5.81 9.43 8.57
N MET A 56 5.11 8.45 7.98
CA MET A 56 3.69 8.55 7.61
C MET A 56 2.82 7.47 8.26
N ALA A 57 3.41 6.62 9.09
CA ALA A 57 2.69 5.57 9.81
C ALA A 57 1.61 6.14 10.75
N TRP A 58 0.40 5.59 10.63
CA TRP A 58 -0.67 5.89 11.58
C TRP A 58 -0.50 5.06 12.86
N ARG A 59 -0.63 5.71 14.02
CA ARG A 59 -0.51 5.05 15.33
C ARG A 59 -1.47 3.86 15.48
N ASP A 60 -2.70 4.03 15.01
CA ASP A 60 -3.75 3.02 15.16
C ASP A 60 -3.47 1.75 14.35
N THR A 61 -2.77 1.86 13.22
CA THR A 61 -2.29 0.70 12.44
C THR A 61 -1.34 -0.17 13.26
N GLY A 62 -0.39 0.44 13.98
CA GLY A 62 0.50 -0.27 14.89
C GLY A 62 -0.24 -0.94 16.07
N ALA A 63 -1.31 -0.31 16.57
CA ALA A 63 -2.17 -0.91 17.59
C ALA A 63 -2.95 -2.12 17.04
N MET A 64 -3.46 -2.03 15.81
CA MET A 64 -4.17 -3.14 15.15
C MET A 64 -3.27 -4.35 14.92
N ILE A 65 -2.01 -4.16 14.52
CA ILE A 65 -1.03 -5.25 14.38
C ILE A 65 -0.82 -5.96 15.72
N LYS A 66 -0.62 -5.20 16.80
CA LYS A 66 -0.44 -5.76 18.16
C LYS A 66 -1.67 -6.55 18.60
N GLU A 67 -2.87 -6.03 18.35
CA GLU A 67 -4.12 -6.69 18.71
C GLU A 67 -4.37 -7.94 17.86
N ALA A 68 -4.04 -7.92 16.57
CA ALA A 68 -4.14 -9.09 15.70
C ALA A 68 -3.27 -10.24 16.23
N LYS A 69 -2.04 -9.95 16.69
CA LYS A 69 -1.16 -10.93 17.34
C LYS A 69 -1.73 -11.48 18.65
N LYS A 70 -2.39 -10.64 19.46
CA LYS A 70 -3.06 -11.09 20.69
C LYS A 70 -4.24 -12.01 20.39
N LEU A 71 -5.08 -11.66 19.41
CA LEU A 71 -6.21 -12.47 18.99
C LEU A 71 -5.77 -13.85 18.47
N HIS A 72 -4.68 -13.90 17.70
CA HIS A 72 -4.12 -15.15 17.20
C HIS A 72 -3.64 -16.04 18.34
N LYS A 73 -2.89 -15.49 19.30
CA LYS A 73 -2.48 -16.21 20.53
C LYS A 73 -3.66 -16.72 21.36
N ALA A 74 -4.79 -16.04 21.31
CA ALA A 74 -6.04 -16.45 21.96
C ALA A 74 -6.85 -17.47 21.14
N GLY A 75 -6.31 -18.01 20.04
CA GLY A 75 -7.00 -18.96 19.15
C GLY A 75 -8.08 -18.33 18.27
N LYS A 76 -8.25 -17.00 18.30
CA LYS A 76 -9.26 -16.28 17.50
C LYS A 76 -8.73 -16.00 16.09
N VAL A 77 -8.34 -17.04 15.38
CA VAL A 77 -7.60 -16.97 14.10
C VAL A 77 -8.33 -16.11 13.06
N ASN A 78 -9.64 -16.30 12.86
CA ASN A 78 -10.39 -15.52 11.87
C ASN A 78 -10.42 -14.01 12.18
N ALA A 79 -10.63 -13.65 13.45
CA ALA A 79 -10.63 -12.25 13.89
C ALA A 79 -9.22 -11.63 13.78
N ALA A 80 -8.19 -12.40 14.14
CA ALA A 80 -6.79 -12.01 13.99
C ALA A 80 -6.44 -11.72 12.54
N THR A 81 -6.77 -12.65 11.62
CA THR A 81 -6.51 -12.51 10.18
C THR A 81 -7.27 -11.32 9.59
N ALA A 82 -8.54 -11.12 9.95
CA ALA A 82 -9.30 -9.98 9.48
C ALA A 82 -8.71 -8.65 9.97
N LEU A 83 -8.25 -8.59 11.22
CA LEU A 83 -7.64 -7.39 11.77
C LEU A 83 -6.27 -7.09 11.15
N ALA A 84 -5.45 -8.12 10.91
CA ALA A 84 -4.18 -7.99 10.20
C ALA A 84 -4.37 -7.45 8.77
N LYS A 85 -5.36 -7.97 8.02
CA LYS A 85 -5.71 -7.46 6.69
C LYS A 85 -6.11 -5.98 6.71
N LYS A 86 -6.92 -5.56 7.69
CA LYS A 86 -7.28 -4.14 7.86
C LYS A 86 -6.05 -3.27 8.16
N ALA A 87 -5.12 -3.77 8.99
CA ALA A 87 -3.89 -3.04 9.30
C ALA A 87 -3.01 -2.88 8.05
N HIS A 88 -2.85 -3.94 7.25
CA HIS A 88 -2.17 -3.88 5.96
C HIS A 88 -2.78 -2.82 5.02
N THR A 89 -4.11 -2.80 4.87
CA THR A 89 -4.78 -1.76 4.07
C THR A 89 -4.50 -0.35 4.58
N GLN A 90 -4.50 -0.13 5.90
CA GLN A 90 -4.17 1.19 6.45
C GLN A 90 -2.72 1.59 6.18
N ALA A 91 -1.77 0.65 6.28
CA ALA A 91 -0.37 0.93 5.99
C ALA A 91 -0.16 1.31 4.51
N ILE A 92 -0.80 0.60 3.57
CA ILE A 92 -0.80 0.97 2.14
C ILE A 92 -1.39 2.37 1.94
N ASN A 93 -2.53 2.67 2.58
CA ASN A 93 -3.17 3.98 2.44
C ASN A 93 -2.29 5.11 2.98
N ALA A 94 -1.58 4.88 4.09
CA ALA A 94 -0.62 5.83 4.64
C ALA A 94 0.52 6.12 3.66
N LEU A 95 1.07 5.10 3.01
CA LEU A 95 2.09 5.25 1.96
C LEU A 95 1.55 5.99 0.73
N ALA A 96 0.33 5.68 0.30
CA ALA A 96 -0.32 6.38 -0.81
C ALA A 96 -0.58 7.86 -0.49
N GLN A 97 -0.96 8.17 0.75
CA GLN A 97 -1.09 9.56 1.19
C GLN A 97 0.26 10.29 1.18
N ALA A 98 1.34 9.60 1.56
CA ALA A 98 2.69 10.16 1.51
C ALA A 98 3.09 10.59 0.09
N SER A 99 2.77 9.76 -0.91
CA SER A 99 3.18 10.03 -2.30
C SER A 99 2.43 11.22 -2.93
N VAL A 100 1.18 11.47 -2.52
CA VAL A 100 0.40 12.62 -3.01
C VAL A 100 0.63 13.91 -2.21
N ALA A 101 1.05 13.81 -0.94
CA ALA A 101 1.34 14.99 -0.13
C ALA A 101 2.51 15.81 -0.70
N GLY A 102 3.49 15.16 -1.34
CA GLY A 102 4.61 15.84 -2.00
C GLY A 102 4.23 16.67 -3.23
N SER A 103 3.07 16.39 -3.86
CA SER A 103 2.57 17.13 -5.03
C SER A 103 1.43 18.10 -4.70
N ALA A 104 0.95 18.10 -3.45
CA ALA A 104 -0.09 19.02 -2.97
C ALA A 104 0.51 20.41 -2.65
N GLY A 105 0.62 21.26 -3.67
CA GLY A 105 0.93 22.69 -3.51
C GLY A 105 -0.33 23.56 -3.41
N PRO A 106 -0.25 24.79 -2.86
CA PRO A 106 -1.38 25.70 -2.83
C PRO A 106 -1.84 26.08 -4.24
N SER A 107 -3.12 25.86 -4.53
CA SER A 107 -3.79 26.43 -5.70
C SER A 107 -4.34 27.81 -5.32
N PHE A 108 -3.70 28.87 -5.80
CA PHE A 108 -4.13 30.26 -5.66
C PHE A 108 -4.81 30.75 -6.94
#